data_AF-A0AAD9Q5M2-F1
#
_entry.id   AF-A0AAD9Q5M2-F1
#
_cell.length_a   1.000
_cell.length_b   1.000
_cell.length_c   1.000
_cell.angle_alpha   90.00
_cell.angle_beta   90.00
_cell.angle_gamma   90.00
#
_symmetry.space_group_name_H-M   'P 1'
#
loop_
_entity.id
_entity.type
_entity.pdbx_description
1 polymer ?
#
loop_
_entity_poly.entity_id
_entity_poly.type
_entity_poly.pdbx_seq_one_letter_code
_entity_poly.pdbx_strand_id
1 'polypeptide(L)'
;MGSPEHLVCFHCTTGRVPAEDSDSEEETVSGISWIAVDVKSNQLGSVHRCVVKSGLSGANEALKPNTNLAVSTEAEQLGDALEEFDKFIAKHLTCTGKSWCLVTDGQLPLRHYLHMEACRKKTKLSDHFYSFYDLKKEVKRAVNLGHVLDDTILRARGLPWQASDQDVSNFFKGLNILRFEKGEHRELALKRHKHHLGSRYIEVYRATAQDFLKIVRGKSA
;
A
#
# COMPACT_ATOMS: atom_id res chain seq x y z
N MET A 1 -9.48 -18.48 15.87
CA MET A 1 -8.01 -18.27 15.79
C MET A 1 -7.69 -17.03 16.61
N GLY A 2 -6.60 -17.05 17.38
CA GLY A 2 -6.16 -15.87 18.13
C GLY A 2 -5.70 -14.73 17.21
N SER A 3 -5.52 -13.53 17.75
CA SER A 3 -4.94 -12.40 17.02
C SER A 3 -3.49 -12.72 16.61
N PRO A 4 -3.09 -12.45 15.35
CA PRO A 4 -1.73 -12.73 14.88
C PRO A 4 -0.71 -11.84 15.61
N GLU A 5 0.48 -12.37 15.87
CA GLU A 5 1.58 -11.59 16.45
C GLU A 5 2.28 -10.72 15.41
N HIS A 6 2.27 -11.12 14.14
CA HIS A 6 2.88 -10.38 13.04
C HIS A 6 1.91 -10.21 11.87
N LEU A 7 1.96 -9.05 11.23
CA LEU A 7 1.30 -8.82 9.94
C LEU A 7 2.36 -8.79 8.85
N VAL A 8 2.11 -9.46 7.73
CA VAL A 8 2.98 -9.36 6.55
C VAL A 8 2.22 -8.62 5.46
N CYS A 9 2.57 -7.35 5.27
CA CYS A 9 2.00 -6.53 4.21
C CYS A 9 2.67 -6.93 2.90
N PHE A 10 1.88 -7.44 1.96
CA PHE A 10 2.34 -7.92 0.66
C PHE A 10 1.71 -7.10 -0.47
N HIS A 11 2.54 -6.75 -1.45
CA HIS A 11 2.14 -6.01 -2.63
C HIS A 11 2.77 -6.61 -3.89
N CYS A 12 1.96 -6.68 -4.94
CA CYS A 12 2.35 -7.15 -6.25
C CYS A 12 2.34 -5.96 -7.21
N THR A 13 3.45 -5.71 -7.89
CA THR A 13 3.55 -4.69 -8.94
C THR A 13 3.28 -5.34 -10.28
N THR A 14 2.41 -4.72 -11.08
CA THR A 14 2.15 -5.14 -12.45
C THR A 14 2.83 -4.17 -13.41
N GLY A 15 3.21 -4.69 -14.58
CA GLY A 15 3.76 -3.92 -15.69
C GLY A 15 3.10 -4.36 -16.99
N ARG A 16 3.04 -3.44 -17.96
CA ARG A 16 2.64 -3.80 -19.32
C ARG A 16 3.84 -4.33 -20.08
N VAL A 17 3.64 -5.44 -20.76
CA VAL A 17 4.54 -5.89 -21.81
C VAL A 17 4.09 -5.22 -23.11
N PRO A 18 4.92 -4.38 -23.76
CA PRO A 18 4.60 -3.89 -25.10
C PRO A 18 4.59 -5.09 -26.05
N ALA A 19 3.41 -5.46 -26.55
CA ALA A 19 3.32 -6.48 -27.60
C ALA A 19 3.67 -5.81 -28.93
N GLU A 20 4.65 -6.34 -29.66
CA GLU A 20 5.03 -5.75 -30.95
C GLU A 20 3.96 -5.92 -32.04
N ASP A 21 2.96 -6.81 -31.91
CA ASP A 21 1.91 -6.98 -32.94
C ASP A 21 0.61 -7.65 -32.43
N SER A 22 0.16 -7.37 -31.20
CA SER A 22 -1.09 -7.94 -30.66
C SER A 22 -1.91 -6.91 -29.89
N ASP A 23 -3.19 -6.76 -30.24
CA ASP A 23 -4.21 -5.96 -29.51
C ASP A 23 -4.50 -6.48 -28.07
N SER A 24 -3.79 -7.52 -27.62
CA SER A 24 -3.88 -8.03 -26.25
C SER A 24 -2.99 -7.23 -25.30
N GLU A 25 -3.55 -6.21 -24.64
CA GLU A 25 -2.91 -5.52 -23.51
C GLU A 25 -2.86 -6.45 -22.28
N GLU A 26 -1.82 -7.28 -22.17
CA GLU A 26 -1.64 -8.15 -21.00
C GLU A 26 -0.76 -7.49 -19.93
N GLU A 27 -1.34 -7.19 -18.77
CA GLU A 27 -0.59 -6.83 -17.57
C GLU A 27 -0.01 -8.10 -16.92
N THR A 28 1.29 -8.09 -16.67
CA THR A 28 2.00 -9.16 -15.96
C THR A 28 2.63 -8.61 -14.68
N VAL A 29 2.84 -9.48 -13.71
CA VAL A 29 3.55 -9.23 -12.46
C VAL A 29 5.01 -8.98 -12.78
N SER A 30 5.41 -7.72 -12.63
CA SER A 30 6.79 -7.26 -12.82
C SER A 30 7.60 -7.33 -11.54
N GLY A 31 6.96 -7.58 -10.40
CA GLY A 31 7.64 -7.70 -9.12
C GLY A 31 6.70 -7.91 -7.94
N ILE A 32 7.30 -8.25 -6.81
CA ILE A 32 6.63 -8.38 -5.52
C ILE A 32 7.40 -7.60 -4.45
N SER A 33 6.69 -7.18 -3.42
CA SER A 33 7.31 -6.53 -2.27
C SER A 33 6.56 -6.86 -1.00
N TRP A 34 7.29 -6.93 0.10
CA TRP A 34 6.71 -7.26 1.40
C TRP A 34 7.43 -6.58 2.55
N ILE A 35 6.74 -6.46 3.67
CA ILE A 35 7.27 -5.99 4.94
C ILE A 35 6.56 -6.71 6.09
N ALA A 36 7.33 -7.14 7.08
CA ALA A 36 6.80 -7.70 8.32
C ALA A 36 6.62 -6.60 9.36
N VAL A 37 5.50 -6.64 10.09
CA VAL A 37 5.15 -5.73 11.17
C VAL A 37 4.92 -6.54 12.43
N ASP A 38 5.64 -6.22 13.50
CA ASP A 38 5.38 -6.79 14.83
C ASP A 38 4.21 -6.04 15.47
N VAL A 39 3.11 -6.75 15.75
CA VAL A 39 1.86 -6.16 16.21
C VAL A 39 1.97 -5.63 17.64
N LYS A 40 2.77 -6.29 18.49
CA LYS A 40 2.89 -5.94 19.91
C LYS A 40 3.70 -4.66 20.11
N SER A 41 4.79 -4.53 19.34
CA SER A 41 5.72 -3.41 19.42
C SER A 41 5.44 -2.29 18.42
N ASN A 42 4.52 -2.51 17.47
CA ASN A 42 4.24 -1.62 16.34
C ASN A 42 5.53 -1.24 15.58
N GLN A 43 6.44 -2.20 15.42
CA GLN A 43 7.71 -2.01 14.72
C GLN A 43 7.64 -2.60 13.32
N LEU A 44 8.12 -1.81 12.37
CA LEU A 44 8.26 -2.15 10.96
C LEU A 44 9.64 -2.79 10.73
N GLY A 45 9.66 -3.93 10.04
CA GLY A 45 10.89 -4.51 9.50
C GLY A 45 11.42 -3.76 8.27
N SER A 46 12.47 -4.29 7.65
CA SER A 46 12.94 -3.79 6.36
C SER A 46 11.93 -4.08 5.26
N VAL A 47 11.84 -3.18 4.27
CA VAL A 47 11.06 -3.43 3.06
C VAL A 47 11.86 -4.36 2.16
N HIS A 48 11.25 -5.46 1.73
CA HIS A 48 11.81 -6.36 0.74
C HIS A 48 11.12 -6.14 -0.60
N ARG A 49 11.89 -6.16 -1.69
CA ARG A 49 11.39 -6.03 -3.06
C ARG A 49 12.15 -7.00 -3.96
N CYS A 50 11.42 -7.78 -4.74
CA CYS A 50 11.98 -8.66 -5.76
C CYS A 50 11.40 -8.30 -7.12
N VAL A 51 12.25 -7.91 -8.07
CA VAL A 51 11.86 -7.56 -9.44
C VAL A 51 11.92 -8.81 -10.31
N VAL A 52 10.86 -9.10 -11.06
CA VAL A 52 10.78 -10.26 -11.95
C VAL A 52 11.16 -9.82 -13.36
N LYS A 53 12.26 -10.35 -13.89
CA LYS A 53 12.72 -10.07 -15.26
C LYS A 53 11.83 -10.80 -16.26
N SER A 54 10.75 -10.17 -16.66
CA SER A 54 9.88 -10.69 -17.73
C SER A 54 10.52 -10.49 -19.11
N GLY A 55 11.67 -11.10 -19.40
CA GLY A 55 12.26 -11.29 -20.75
C GLY A 55 12.57 -10.04 -21.60
N LEU A 56 12.18 -8.83 -21.19
CA LEU A 56 12.37 -7.59 -21.91
C LEU A 56 13.25 -6.65 -21.09
N SER A 57 14.52 -6.61 -21.48
CA SER A 57 15.52 -5.68 -20.98
C SER A 57 15.14 -4.25 -21.39
N GLY A 58 14.55 -3.46 -20.47
CA GLY A 58 14.36 -2.03 -20.76
C GLY A 58 13.67 -1.12 -19.74
N ALA A 59 12.90 -1.62 -18.77
CA ALA A 59 12.00 -0.75 -17.97
C ALA A 59 12.35 -0.62 -16.46
N ASN A 60 13.58 -0.90 -16.05
CA ASN A 60 13.94 -0.98 -14.62
C ASN A 60 14.32 0.35 -13.93
N GLU A 61 14.25 1.51 -14.60
CA GLU A 61 14.72 2.77 -14.01
C GLU A 61 13.72 3.43 -13.03
N ALA A 62 12.44 3.04 -13.00
CA ALA A 62 11.41 3.70 -12.19
C ALA A 62 11.29 3.21 -10.73
N LEU A 63 12.05 2.18 -10.32
CA LEU A 63 11.87 1.49 -9.03
C LEU A 63 13.06 1.60 -8.06
N LYS A 64 13.96 2.58 -8.23
CA LYS A 64 15.04 2.82 -7.25
C LYS A 64 14.45 3.41 -5.96
N PRO A 65 14.62 2.76 -4.79
CA PRO A 65 14.09 3.26 -3.53
C PRO A 65 14.88 4.49 -3.05
N ASN A 66 14.18 5.60 -2.78
CA ASN A 66 14.75 6.79 -2.11
C ASN A 66 14.98 6.59 -0.60
N THR A 67 15.18 5.36 -0.12
CA THR A 67 15.29 5.08 1.33
C THR A 67 16.31 3.97 1.60
N ASN A 68 17.28 4.24 2.48
CA ASN A 68 18.38 3.36 2.88
C ASN A 68 17.95 2.10 3.68
N LEU A 69 16.67 1.72 3.67
CA LEU A 69 16.09 0.62 4.48
C LEU A 69 15.41 -0.48 3.64
N ALA A 70 15.55 -0.42 2.30
CA ALA A 70 14.95 -1.38 1.38
C ALA A 70 15.99 -2.41 0.90
N VAL A 71 15.64 -3.69 1.00
CA VAL A 71 16.38 -4.81 0.40
C VAL A 71 15.74 -5.09 -0.96
N SER A 72 16.52 -4.95 -2.03
CA SER A 72 16.07 -5.20 -3.40
C SER A 72 16.83 -6.35 -4.02
N THR A 73 16.11 -7.28 -4.63
CA THR A 73 16.64 -8.45 -5.35
C THR A 73 16.00 -8.55 -6.74
N GLU A 74 16.57 -9.42 -7.57
CA GLU A 74 16.07 -9.72 -8.91
C GLU A 74 15.83 -11.22 -9.03
N ALA A 75 14.75 -11.58 -9.73
CA ALA A 75 14.35 -12.95 -10.03
C ALA A 75 14.16 -13.12 -11.54
N GLU A 76 14.51 -14.30 -12.05
CA GLU A 76 14.30 -14.62 -13.47
C GLU A 76 12.82 -14.96 -13.73
N GLN A 77 12.15 -15.62 -12.77
CA GLN A 77 10.74 -15.97 -12.88
C GLN A 77 9.95 -15.59 -11.62
N LEU A 78 8.62 -15.50 -11.77
CA LEU A 78 7.72 -15.25 -10.63
C LEU A 78 7.86 -16.30 -9.53
N GLY A 79 8.13 -17.56 -9.91
CA GLY A 79 8.37 -18.64 -8.96
C GLY A 79 9.56 -18.37 -8.04
N ASP A 80 10.67 -17.88 -8.59
CA ASP A 80 11.88 -17.60 -7.80
C ASP A 80 11.64 -16.46 -6.81
N ALA A 81 10.91 -15.43 -7.23
CA ALA A 81 10.52 -14.32 -6.37
C ALA A 81 9.63 -14.80 -5.20
N LEU A 82 8.65 -15.66 -5.49
CA LEU A 82 7.78 -16.24 -4.47
C LEU A 82 8.54 -17.18 -3.53
N GLU A 83 9.53 -17.92 -4.02
CA GLU A 83 10.38 -18.75 -3.18
C GLU A 83 11.24 -17.88 -2.24
N GLU A 84 11.69 -16.70 -2.68
CA GLU A 84 12.38 -15.74 -1.84
C GLU A 84 11.49 -15.24 -0.70
N PHE A 85 10.23 -14.91 -1.01
CA PHE A 85 9.22 -14.57 -0.02
C PHE A 85 9.02 -15.71 0.99
N ASP A 86 8.84 -16.95 0.50
CA ASP A 86 8.63 -18.12 1.35
C ASP A 86 9.82 -18.40 2.27
N LYS A 87 11.05 -18.24 1.77
CA LYS A 87 12.29 -18.33 2.57
C LYS A 87 12.32 -17.28 3.67
N PHE A 88 11.92 -16.04 3.36
CA PHE A 88 11.83 -14.97 4.36
C PHE A 88 10.81 -15.35 5.45
N ILE A 89 9.60 -15.76 5.07
CA ILE A 89 8.55 -16.15 6.02
C ILE A 89 9.00 -17.31 6.91
N ALA A 90 9.58 -18.35 6.32
CA ALA A 90 10.08 -19.50 7.05
C ALA A 90 11.11 -19.08 8.10
N LYS A 91 12.12 -18.31 7.68
CA LYS A 91 13.22 -17.86 8.53
C LYS A 91 12.77 -16.94 9.66
N HIS A 92 11.89 -15.97 9.37
CA HIS A 92 11.59 -14.90 10.31
C HIS A 92 10.35 -15.15 11.18
N LEU A 93 9.39 -15.95 10.70
CA LEU A 93 8.07 -16.12 11.35
C LEU A 93 7.75 -17.58 11.67
N THR A 94 7.78 -18.47 10.68
CA THR A 94 7.31 -19.85 10.88
C THR A 94 8.25 -20.66 11.78
N CYS A 95 9.56 -20.65 11.50
CA CYS A 95 10.54 -21.39 12.30
C CYS A 95 10.72 -20.82 13.72
N THR A 96 10.30 -19.58 13.96
CA THR A 96 10.33 -18.94 15.29
C THR A 96 9.05 -19.18 16.08
N GLY A 97 8.07 -19.90 15.51
CA GLY A 97 6.78 -20.21 16.15
C GLY A 97 5.84 -19.00 16.25
N LYS A 98 6.14 -17.90 15.57
CA LYS A 98 5.33 -16.68 15.61
C LYS A 98 4.09 -16.83 14.75
N SER A 99 2.93 -16.53 15.32
CA SER A 99 1.70 -16.46 14.54
C SER A 99 1.70 -15.22 13.63
N TRP A 100 1.27 -15.39 12.39
CA TRP A 100 1.25 -14.30 11.42
C TRP A 100 0.12 -14.46 10.39
N CYS A 101 -0.18 -13.39 9.67
CA CYS A 101 -1.11 -13.44 8.54
C CYS A 101 -0.67 -12.49 7.43
N LEU A 102 -1.07 -12.81 6.21
CA LEU A 102 -0.88 -11.96 5.04
C LEU A 102 -1.89 -10.79 5.05
N VAL A 103 -1.43 -9.60 4.67
CA VAL A 103 -2.24 -8.39 4.54
C VAL A 103 -2.01 -7.78 3.16
N THR A 104 -3.09 -7.39 2.48
CA THR A 104 -3.01 -6.75 1.15
C THR A 104 -3.83 -5.46 1.12
N ASP A 105 -3.42 -4.50 0.28
CA ASP A 105 -4.21 -3.30 0.02
C ASP A 105 -5.34 -3.57 -1.00
N GLY A 106 -6.34 -4.33 -0.53
CA GLY A 106 -7.42 -4.82 -1.38
C GLY A 106 -7.13 -6.19 -1.99
N GLN A 107 -8.19 -6.83 -2.48
CA GLN A 107 -8.11 -8.19 -3.03
C GLN A 107 -7.55 -8.29 -4.46
N LEU A 108 -7.60 -7.21 -5.26
CA LEU A 108 -7.24 -7.25 -6.69
C LEU A 108 -5.77 -7.64 -6.95
N PRO A 109 -4.76 -7.02 -6.29
CA PRO A 109 -3.34 -7.40 -6.46
C PRO A 109 -3.09 -8.90 -6.32
N LEU A 110 -3.76 -9.52 -5.36
CA LEU A 110 -3.54 -10.92 -5.05
C LEU A 110 -4.39 -11.86 -5.92
N ARG A 111 -5.71 -11.66 -5.92
CA ARG A 111 -6.66 -12.58 -6.56
C ARG A 111 -6.73 -12.44 -8.06
N HIS A 112 -6.55 -11.22 -8.58
CA HIS A 112 -6.62 -11.00 -10.02
C HIS A 112 -5.25 -11.13 -10.67
N TYR A 113 -4.22 -10.48 -10.14
CA TYR A 113 -2.92 -10.49 -10.82
C TYR A 113 -2.08 -11.71 -10.42
N LEU A 114 -1.73 -11.85 -9.14
CA LEU A 114 -0.82 -12.92 -8.72
C LEU A 114 -1.38 -14.33 -8.99
N HIS A 115 -2.63 -14.59 -8.62
CA HIS A 115 -3.24 -15.92 -8.83
C HIS A 115 -3.40 -16.28 -10.31
N MET A 116 -3.83 -15.32 -11.14
CA MET A 116 -3.94 -15.55 -12.58
C MET A 116 -2.57 -15.84 -13.18
N GLU A 117 -1.55 -15.06 -12.80
CA GLU A 117 -0.21 -15.26 -13.34
C GLU A 117 0.41 -16.59 -12.89
N ALA A 118 0.25 -16.96 -11.62
CA ALA A 118 0.71 -18.25 -11.12
C ALA A 118 0.05 -19.42 -11.88
N CYS A 119 -1.26 -19.33 -12.16
CA CYS A 119 -1.96 -20.28 -13.01
C CYS A 119 -1.39 -20.33 -14.44
N ARG A 120 -1.14 -19.16 -15.07
CA ARG A 120 -0.60 -19.06 -16.44
C ARG A 120 0.81 -19.63 -16.55
N LYS A 121 1.68 -19.29 -15.59
CA LYS A 121 3.10 -19.72 -15.54
C LYS A 121 3.28 -21.08 -14.87
N LYS A 122 2.19 -21.75 -14.45
CA LYS A 122 2.20 -23.03 -13.72
C LYS A 122 3.07 -22.99 -12.46
N THR A 123 3.12 -21.84 -11.80
CA THR A 123 3.83 -21.64 -10.55
C THR A 123 2.93 -22.06 -9.39
N LYS A 124 3.45 -22.86 -8.46
CA LYS A 124 2.70 -23.26 -7.27
C LYS A 124 2.70 -22.12 -6.25
N LEU A 125 1.52 -21.67 -5.82
CA LEU A 125 1.37 -20.74 -4.71
C LEU A 125 1.31 -21.48 -3.38
N SER A 126 1.97 -20.92 -2.37
CA SER A 126 1.88 -21.37 -0.99
C SER A 126 0.54 -21.02 -0.34
N ASP A 127 0.12 -21.81 0.66
CA ASP A 127 -1.24 -21.76 1.23
C ASP A 127 -1.62 -20.38 1.82
N HIS A 128 -0.63 -19.62 2.30
CA HIS A 128 -0.86 -18.30 2.90
C HIS A 128 -1.33 -17.25 1.88
N PHE A 129 -1.23 -17.51 0.56
CA PHE A 129 -1.79 -16.61 -0.45
C PHE A 129 -3.31 -16.75 -0.61
N TYR A 130 -3.92 -17.78 -0.01
CA TYR A 130 -5.38 -18.00 -0.09
C TYR A 130 -6.15 -17.46 1.12
N SER A 131 -5.45 -17.02 2.18
CA SER A 131 -6.04 -16.44 3.39
C SER A 131 -5.30 -15.16 3.79
N PHE A 132 -5.98 -14.02 3.71
CA PHE A 132 -5.38 -12.71 3.93
C PHE A 132 -6.39 -11.70 4.47
N TYR A 133 -5.89 -10.68 5.17
CA TYR A 133 -6.65 -9.49 5.51
C TYR A 133 -6.63 -8.48 4.36
N ASP A 134 -7.82 -8.04 3.95
CA ASP A 134 -8.00 -6.97 2.99
C ASP A 134 -8.06 -5.64 3.75
N LEU A 135 -6.98 -4.85 3.66
CA LEU A 135 -6.86 -3.59 4.41
C LEU A 135 -7.96 -2.60 4.04
N LYS A 136 -8.42 -2.57 2.79
CA LYS A 136 -9.53 -1.68 2.37
C LYS A 136 -10.83 -2.06 3.08
N LYS A 137 -11.10 -3.36 3.23
CA LYS A 137 -12.27 -3.85 3.97
C LYS A 137 -12.14 -3.56 5.47
N GLU A 138 -10.96 -3.76 6.06
CA GLU A 138 -10.76 -3.50 7.48
C GLU A 138 -10.81 -2.00 7.82
N VAL A 139 -10.22 -1.14 6.99
CA VAL A 139 -10.34 0.33 7.13
C VAL A 139 -11.81 0.75 7.01
N LYS A 140 -12.53 0.25 6.00
CA LYS A 140 -13.97 0.53 5.86
C LYS A 140 -14.76 0.08 7.10
N ARG A 141 -14.45 -1.09 7.66
CA ARG A 141 -15.07 -1.60 8.89
C ARG A 141 -14.74 -0.69 10.09
N ALA A 142 -13.47 -0.33 10.29
CA ALA A 142 -13.03 0.56 11.36
C ALA A 142 -13.72 1.93 11.29
N VAL A 143 -13.79 2.51 10.10
CA VAL A 143 -14.54 3.76 9.82
C VAL A 143 -16.03 3.57 10.14
N ASN A 144 -16.64 2.45 9.75
CA ASN A 144 -18.05 2.18 10.09
C ASN A 144 -18.29 2.01 11.60
N LEU A 145 -17.32 1.49 12.34
CA LEU A 145 -17.35 1.35 13.80
C LEU A 145 -16.98 2.64 14.54
N GLY A 146 -16.61 3.71 13.83
CA GLY A 146 -16.25 4.99 14.44
C GLY A 146 -14.85 5.02 15.05
N HIS A 147 -13.96 4.09 14.67
CA HIS A 147 -12.56 4.06 15.09
C HIS A 147 -11.71 5.05 14.28
N VAL A 148 -12.12 6.31 14.26
CA VAL A 148 -11.38 7.42 13.65
C VAL A 148 -11.03 8.37 14.79
N LEU A 149 -9.77 8.78 14.91
CA LEU A 149 -9.31 9.66 15.98
C LEU A 149 -9.46 11.14 15.56
N ASP A 150 -9.94 12.00 16.45
CA ASP A 150 -10.17 13.41 16.13
C ASP A 150 -8.87 14.18 15.79
N ASP A 151 -7.72 13.73 16.29
CA ASP A 151 -6.42 14.34 16.07
C ASP A 151 -5.73 13.91 14.78
N THR A 152 -6.42 13.11 13.96
CA THR A 152 -5.90 12.57 12.70
C THR A 152 -6.56 13.19 11.47
N ILE A 153 -7.66 13.93 11.65
CA ILE A 153 -8.46 14.45 10.56
C ILE A 153 -8.27 15.96 10.37
N LEU A 154 -8.09 16.34 9.11
CA LEU A 154 -8.12 17.71 8.61
C LEU A 154 -9.10 17.83 7.47
N ARG A 155 -9.75 18.99 7.36
CA ARG A 155 -10.61 19.33 6.24
C ARG A 155 -9.94 20.41 5.41
N ALA A 156 -9.68 20.09 4.14
CA ALA A 156 -9.30 21.07 3.13
C ALA A 156 -10.54 21.55 2.37
N ARG A 157 -10.65 22.86 2.13
CA ARG A 157 -11.70 23.47 1.29
C ARG A 157 -11.06 24.38 0.24
N GLY A 158 -11.82 24.66 -0.82
CA GLY A 158 -11.38 25.56 -1.88
C GLY A 158 -10.47 24.91 -2.93
N LEU A 159 -10.39 23.58 -2.96
CA LEU A 159 -9.69 22.85 -4.02
C LEU A 159 -10.24 23.30 -5.39
N PRO A 160 -9.36 23.72 -6.33
CA PRO A 160 -9.75 23.94 -7.71
C PRO A 160 -10.49 22.73 -8.29
N TRP A 161 -11.48 22.96 -9.13
CA TRP A 161 -12.24 21.89 -9.80
C TRP A 161 -11.35 20.89 -10.55
N GLN A 162 -10.22 21.35 -11.07
CA GLN A 162 -9.26 20.55 -11.85
C GLN A 162 -8.12 19.97 -11.00
N ALA A 163 -8.16 20.11 -9.67
CA ALA A 163 -7.08 19.62 -8.81
C ALA A 163 -7.02 18.09 -8.81
N SER A 164 -5.83 17.55 -9.10
CA SER A 164 -5.54 16.12 -9.07
C SER A 164 -5.06 15.64 -7.70
N ASP A 165 -5.04 14.32 -7.48
CA ASP A 165 -4.45 13.71 -6.29
C ASP A 165 -2.97 14.10 -6.13
N GLN A 166 -2.25 14.27 -7.24
CA GLN A 166 -0.85 14.70 -7.22
C GLN A 166 -0.71 16.15 -6.77
N ASP A 167 -1.62 17.05 -7.15
CA ASP A 167 -1.62 18.44 -6.70
C ASP A 167 -1.84 18.53 -5.19
N VAL A 168 -2.79 17.73 -4.66
CA VAL A 168 -3.06 17.66 -3.22
C VAL A 168 -1.86 17.07 -2.48
N SER A 169 -1.26 16.00 -3.00
CA SER A 169 -0.04 15.40 -2.44
C SER A 169 1.12 16.40 -2.40
N ASN A 170 1.32 17.15 -3.50
CA ASN A 170 2.35 18.20 -3.58
C ASN A 170 2.08 19.33 -2.59
N PHE A 171 0.83 19.76 -2.46
CA PHE A 171 0.43 20.81 -1.52
C PHE A 171 0.71 20.43 -0.06
N PHE A 172 0.63 19.15 0.30
CA PHE A 172 0.96 18.62 1.62
C PHE A 172 2.31 17.89 1.67
N LYS A 173 3.19 18.12 0.68
CA LYS A 173 4.51 17.48 0.62
C LYS A 173 5.31 17.74 1.90
N GLY A 174 6.02 16.69 2.34
CA GLY A 174 6.80 16.67 3.57
C GLY A 174 5.99 16.31 4.82
N LEU A 175 4.68 16.07 4.68
CA LEU A 175 3.83 15.60 5.77
C LEU A 175 3.49 14.13 5.57
N ASN A 176 3.52 13.37 6.67
CA ASN A 176 3.10 11.97 6.62
C ASN A 176 1.59 11.90 6.86
N ILE A 177 0.81 12.08 5.80
CA ILE A 177 -0.66 12.11 5.84
C ILE A 177 -1.25 10.73 6.22
N LEU A 178 -0.45 9.66 6.13
CA LEU A 178 -0.87 8.28 6.38
C LEU A 178 -0.43 7.72 7.75
N ARG A 179 0.57 8.34 8.40
CA ARG A 179 1.12 7.84 9.66
C ARG A 179 0.59 8.67 10.82
N PHE A 180 -0.51 8.21 11.38
CA PHE A 180 -1.24 8.80 12.50
C PHE A 180 -0.55 8.62 13.86
N GLU A 181 0.77 8.64 13.90
CA GLU A 181 1.48 8.33 15.15
C GLU A 181 1.65 9.55 16.05
N LYS A 182 1.49 10.78 15.54
CA LYS A 182 1.51 12.03 16.35
C LYS A 182 0.73 13.18 15.70
N GLY A 183 0.07 14.00 16.53
CA GLY A 183 -0.57 15.27 16.12
C GLY A 183 0.39 16.32 15.52
N GLU A 184 1.71 16.11 15.55
CA GLU A 184 2.71 17.04 15.01
C GLU A 184 2.53 17.31 13.51
N HIS A 185 2.31 16.27 12.71
CA HIS A 185 2.07 16.43 11.27
C HIS A 185 0.75 17.15 10.98
N ARG A 186 -0.26 16.98 11.85
CA ARG A 186 -1.52 17.74 11.76
C ARG A 186 -1.29 19.22 12.00
N GLU A 187 -0.50 19.59 13.01
CA GLU A 187 -0.15 20.99 13.25
C GLU A 187 0.63 21.60 12.08
N LEU A 188 1.55 20.85 11.47
CA LEU A 188 2.28 21.30 10.28
C LEU A 188 1.37 21.46 9.07
N ALA A 189 0.38 20.58 8.88
CA ALA A 189 -0.63 20.71 7.82
C ALA A 189 -1.53 21.93 8.02
N LEU A 190 -1.92 22.25 9.26
CA LEU A 190 -2.70 23.45 9.57
C LEU A 190 -1.98 24.75 9.16
N LYS A 191 -0.64 24.77 9.20
CA LYS A 191 0.16 25.91 8.72
C LYS A 191 0.04 26.16 7.21
N ARG A 192 -0.50 25.21 6.44
CA ARG A 192 -0.78 25.39 5.00
C ARG A 192 -2.09 26.16 4.74
N HIS A 193 -2.82 26.57 5.77
CA HIS A 193 -4.02 27.39 5.62
C HIS A 193 -3.71 28.68 4.82
N LYS A 194 -4.53 28.97 3.81
CA LYS A 194 -4.39 30.08 2.83
C LYS A 194 -3.19 29.98 1.87
N HIS A 195 -2.44 28.89 1.87
CA HIS A 195 -1.50 28.63 0.77
C HIS A 195 -2.26 28.36 -0.52
N HIS A 196 -1.64 28.68 -1.65
CA HIS A 196 -2.27 28.52 -2.95
C HIS A 196 -2.03 27.13 -3.52
N LEU A 197 -3.08 26.57 -4.14
CA LEU A 197 -3.01 25.44 -5.05
C LEU A 197 -3.59 25.93 -6.38
N GLY A 198 -2.70 26.15 -7.35
CA GLY A 198 -3.05 26.84 -8.59
C GLY A 198 -3.58 28.25 -8.33
N SER A 199 -4.77 28.56 -8.84
CA SER A 199 -5.41 29.88 -8.75
C SER A 199 -6.25 30.11 -7.48
N ARG A 200 -6.28 29.14 -6.55
CA ARG A 200 -7.11 29.25 -5.33
C ARG A 200 -6.27 29.08 -4.08
N TYR A 201 -6.56 29.88 -3.07
CA TYR A 201 -6.10 29.60 -1.72
C TYR A 201 -6.89 28.43 -1.14
N ILE A 202 -6.21 27.56 -0.42
CA ILE A 202 -6.80 26.41 0.24
C ILE A 202 -7.00 26.73 1.71
N GLU A 203 -8.22 26.51 2.19
CA GLU A 203 -8.49 26.61 3.62
C GLU A 203 -8.29 25.24 4.26
N VAL A 204 -7.41 25.17 5.26
CA VAL A 204 -7.17 23.95 6.04
C VAL A 204 -7.69 24.16 7.46
N TYR A 205 -8.52 23.24 7.94
CA TYR A 205 -9.15 23.30 9.26
C TYR A 205 -9.03 21.97 10.00
N ARG A 206 -9.07 22.04 11.34
CA ARG A 206 -9.33 20.87 12.17
C ARG A 206 -10.71 20.32 11.84
N ALA A 207 -10.82 19.00 11.75
CA ALA A 207 -12.09 18.31 11.65
C ALA A 207 -12.11 17.14 12.64
N THR A 208 -13.31 16.71 13.01
CA THR A 208 -13.52 15.57 13.89
C THR A 208 -13.71 14.30 13.07
N ALA A 209 -13.55 13.16 13.73
CA ALA A 209 -13.97 11.86 13.23
C ALA A 209 -15.43 11.87 12.79
N GLN A 210 -16.30 12.54 13.56
CA GLN A 210 -17.73 12.62 13.24
C GLN A 210 -17.99 13.40 11.93
N ASP A 211 -17.27 14.51 11.69
CA ASP A 211 -17.37 15.28 10.44
C ASP A 211 -16.94 14.44 9.24
N PHE A 212 -15.83 13.71 9.37
CA PHE A 212 -15.34 12.79 8.36
C PHE A 212 -16.36 11.69 8.06
N LEU A 213 -16.92 11.06 9.10
CA LEU A 213 -17.90 9.99 8.96
C LEU A 213 -19.18 10.45 8.28
N LYS A 214 -19.66 11.68 8.53
CA LYS A 214 -20.82 12.24 7.82
C LYS A 214 -20.57 12.33 6.31
N ILE A 215 -19.40 12.84 5.93
CA ILE A 215 -19.00 13.01 4.52
C ILE A 215 -18.84 11.65 3.83
N VAL A 216 -18.08 10.73 4.43
CA VAL A 216 -17.79 9.40 3.83
C VAL A 216 -19.04 8.54 3.70
N ARG A 217 -20.02 8.69 4.59
CA ARG A 217 -21.30 7.95 4.54
C ARG A 217 -22.32 8.56 3.56
N GLY A 218 -21.95 9.61 2.81
CA GLY A 218 -22.81 10.23 1.81
C GLY A 218 -24.00 11.01 2.38
N LYS A 219 -23.99 11.30 3.69
CA LYS A 219 -24.95 12.22 4.30
C LYS A 219 -24.36 13.61 4.24
N SER A 220 -24.52 14.28 3.10
CA SER A 220 -24.33 15.72 3.01
C SER A 220 -25.22 16.38 4.06
N ALA A 221 -24.63 17.29 4.83
CA ALA A 221 -25.37 18.19 5.72
C ALA A 221 -26.27 19.13 4.92
#